data_AF-A0A0A8L709-F1
#
_entry.id   AF-A0A0A8L709-F1
#
_cell.length_a   1.000
_cell.length_b   1.000
_cell.length_c   1.000
_cell.angle_alpha   90.00
_cell.angle_beta   90.00
_cell.angle_gamma   90.00
#
_symmetry.space_group_name_H-M   'P 1'
#
loop_
_entity.id
_entity.type
_entity.pdbx_description
1 polymer ?
#
loop_
_entity_poly.entity_id
_entity_poly.type
_entity_poly.pdbx_seq_one_letter_code
_entity_poly.pdbx_strand_id
1 'polypeptide(L)'
;MNNEERAKLERRRSKFSEQRRQELLNDPLKDKSLLSRSTAGNETMIMTKLKKDQTARDQFFCQIQDLARTKDADDELLEHGLRKLREIIVSVYDDQKHDLRFIYSIKDVYSFSIEFYLQKSPVNWTKLASILEAMVQRVSTSADCKVYASALTLYEAIETQQHSRALQKIRENPGHYWDPASCRMLIESCATSNYHQWFCTLSSIPNDSILFKLTTSLPYHDDAVNDMLLTISRAYNQLSMAYLTEFWFHSVPIANLKSSISSRWTISQTNDDVIIKFKN
;
A
#
# COMPACT_ATOMS: atom_id res chain seq x y z
N MET A 1 11.44 -26.18 44.35
CA MET A 1 10.95 -25.31 43.26
C MET A 1 12.15 -24.81 42.50
N ASN A 2 12.25 -25.12 41.21
CA ASN A 2 13.47 -24.89 40.44
C ASN A 2 13.60 -23.39 40.07
N ASN A 3 14.82 -22.85 39.93
CA ASN A 3 15.04 -21.42 39.63
C ASN A 3 14.35 -20.97 38.32
N GLU A 4 14.24 -21.86 37.35
CA GLU A 4 13.49 -21.61 36.10
C GLU A 4 11.98 -21.49 36.31
N GLU A 5 11.39 -22.27 37.22
CA GLU A 5 9.96 -22.19 37.53
C GLU A 5 9.63 -20.86 38.22
N ARG A 6 10.53 -20.39 39.08
CA ARG A 6 10.43 -19.10 39.80
C ARG A 6 10.50 -17.93 38.83
N ALA A 7 11.46 -17.93 37.90
CA ALA A 7 11.57 -16.92 36.85
C ALA A 7 10.36 -16.93 35.88
N LYS A 8 9.79 -18.10 35.58
CA LYS A 8 8.55 -18.22 34.79
C LYS A 8 7.34 -17.65 35.53
N LEU A 9 7.24 -17.88 36.84
CA LEU A 9 6.18 -17.36 37.71
C LEU A 9 6.29 -15.84 37.89
N GLU A 10 7.50 -15.31 38.05
CA GLU A 10 7.74 -13.87 38.14
C GLU A 10 7.46 -13.16 36.81
N ARG A 11 7.86 -13.72 35.67
CA ARG A 11 7.47 -13.23 34.33
C ARG A 11 5.95 -13.28 34.10
N ARG A 12 5.25 -14.24 34.71
CA ARG A 12 3.78 -14.29 34.68
C ARG A 12 3.17 -13.23 35.58
N ARG A 13 3.68 -13.03 36.80
CA ARG A 13 3.19 -11.98 37.72
C ARG A 13 3.43 -10.57 37.18
N SER A 14 4.57 -10.30 36.55
CA SER A 14 4.86 -9.00 35.92
C SER A 14 4.02 -8.75 34.65
N LYS A 15 3.54 -9.80 33.98
CA LYS A 15 2.54 -9.69 32.90
C LYS A 15 1.14 -9.29 33.36
N PHE A 16 0.81 -9.48 34.64
CA PHE A 16 -0.50 -9.15 35.24
C PHE A 16 -0.40 -8.10 36.35
N SER A 17 0.70 -7.33 36.39
CA SER A 17 0.91 -6.25 37.34
C SER A 17 -0.02 -5.06 37.07
N GLU A 18 -0.49 -4.41 38.13
CA GLU A 18 -1.30 -3.18 38.10
C GLU A 18 -0.61 -2.01 37.38
N GLN A 19 0.73 -2.01 37.36
CA GLN A 19 1.54 -1.05 36.62
C GLN A 19 1.39 -1.22 35.10
N ARG A 20 1.38 -2.46 34.62
CA ARG A 20 1.12 -2.77 33.20
C ARG A 20 -0.31 -2.41 32.82
N ARG A 21 -1.26 -2.56 33.75
CA ARG A 21 -2.66 -2.13 33.58
C ARG A 21 -2.76 -0.61 33.42
N GLN A 22 -2.04 0.17 34.22
CA GLN A 22 -1.98 1.62 34.07
C GLN A 22 -1.26 2.05 32.78
N GLU A 23 -0.18 1.36 32.39
CA GLU A 23 0.51 1.59 31.12
C GLU A 23 -0.42 1.34 29.91
N LEU A 24 -1.23 0.26 29.93
CA LEU A 24 -2.20 -0.03 28.88
C LEU A 24 -3.40 0.92 28.86
N LEU A 25 -3.82 1.41 30.03
CA LEU A 25 -4.83 2.47 30.15
C LEU A 25 -4.36 3.79 29.55
N ASN A 26 -3.06 4.07 29.64
CA ASN A 26 -2.45 5.31 29.17
C ASN A 26 -1.91 5.21 27.74
N ASP A 27 -1.66 4.00 27.23
CA ASP A 27 -1.10 3.73 25.90
C ASP A 27 -1.81 2.52 25.25
N PRO A 28 -2.96 2.74 24.58
CA PRO A 28 -3.72 1.67 23.93
C PRO A 28 -2.97 0.98 22.78
N LEU A 29 -1.87 1.57 22.27
CA LEU A 29 -1.08 0.99 21.19
C LEU A 29 -0.26 -0.21 21.67
N LYS A 30 0.27 -0.17 22.90
CA LYS A 30 1.14 -1.22 23.45
C LYS A 30 0.45 -2.54 23.78
N ASP A 31 -0.86 -2.63 23.60
CA ASP A 31 -1.60 -3.85 23.91
C ASP A 31 -1.50 -4.92 22.80
N LYS A 32 -0.31 -5.52 22.67
CA LYS A 32 -0.08 -6.68 21.78
C LYS A 32 -0.95 -7.91 22.14
N SER A 33 -1.66 -7.91 23.28
CA SER A 33 -2.37 -9.09 23.83
C SER A 33 -3.87 -9.15 23.53
N LEU A 34 -4.47 -8.05 23.09
CA LEU A 34 -5.91 -7.84 22.87
C LEU A 34 -6.61 -8.72 21.82
N LEU A 35 -5.93 -9.70 21.22
CA LEU A 35 -6.54 -10.64 20.27
C LEU A 35 -6.12 -12.09 20.45
N SER A 36 -5.17 -12.41 21.33
CA SER A 36 -4.70 -13.80 21.48
C SER A 36 -5.39 -14.57 22.60
N ARG A 37 -5.94 -13.92 23.64
CA ARG A 37 -6.60 -14.62 24.76
C ARG A 37 -7.70 -13.79 25.41
N SER A 38 -8.93 -14.07 25.04
CA SER A 38 -10.17 -13.67 25.69
C SER A 38 -10.11 -13.88 27.20
N THR A 39 -10.08 -12.80 28.00
CA THR A 39 -10.43 -12.85 29.43
C THR A 39 -11.05 -11.52 29.88
N ALA A 40 -12.30 -11.32 29.46
CA ALA A 40 -13.50 -10.71 30.07
C ALA A 40 -13.47 -9.60 31.16
N GLY A 41 -12.33 -9.11 31.67
CA GLY A 41 -12.32 -8.21 32.84
C GLY A 41 -12.11 -6.72 32.55
N ASN A 42 -11.10 -6.38 31.73
CA ASN A 42 -10.70 -4.99 31.46
C ASN A 42 -10.65 -4.64 29.97
N GLU A 43 -10.82 -5.64 29.11
CA GLU A 43 -10.91 -5.54 27.64
C GLU A 43 -12.09 -4.66 27.17
N THR A 44 -13.01 -4.34 28.08
CA THR A 44 -14.30 -3.72 27.78
C THR A 44 -14.25 -2.20 27.75
N MET A 45 -13.52 -1.47 28.60
CA MET A 45 -13.76 -0.02 28.73
C MET A 45 -13.19 0.80 27.55
N ILE A 46 -11.92 0.60 27.20
CA ILE A 46 -11.27 1.32 26.08
C ILE A 46 -11.91 0.90 24.75
N MET A 47 -12.13 -0.40 24.55
CA MET A 47 -12.77 -0.90 23.33
C MET A 47 -14.22 -0.41 23.21
N THR A 48 -14.99 -0.39 24.31
CA THR A 48 -16.33 0.18 24.32
C THR A 48 -16.29 1.68 24.04
N LYS A 49 -15.30 2.41 24.59
CA LYS A 49 -15.11 3.83 24.31
C LYS A 49 -14.84 4.06 22.82
N LEU A 50 -13.89 3.34 22.23
CA LEU A 50 -13.56 3.46 20.81
C LEU A 50 -14.72 3.07 19.89
N LYS A 51 -15.58 2.13 20.29
CA LYS A 51 -16.80 1.80 19.54
C LYS A 51 -17.86 2.91 19.63
N LYS A 52 -18.02 3.53 20.79
CA LYS A 52 -19.10 4.50 21.05
C LYS A 52 -18.74 5.96 20.73
N ASP A 53 -17.46 6.32 20.71
CA ASP A 53 -17.02 7.73 20.65
C ASP A 53 -16.07 7.99 19.47
N GLN A 54 -16.48 8.86 18.55
CA GLN A 54 -15.67 9.30 17.41
C GLN A 54 -14.42 10.06 17.84
N THR A 55 -14.50 10.89 18.88
CA THR A 55 -13.34 11.66 19.36
C THR A 55 -12.26 10.74 19.91
N ALA A 56 -12.65 9.65 20.57
CA ALA A 56 -11.71 8.63 21.02
C ALA A 56 -11.01 7.92 19.85
N ARG A 57 -11.73 7.65 18.75
CA ARG A 57 -11.13 7.08 17.52
C ARG A 57 -10.16 8.05 16.87
N ASP A 58 -10.53 9.33 16.76
CA ASP A 58 -9.66 10.36 16.18
C ASP A 58 -8.37 10.52 17.02
N GLN A 59 -8.47 10.55 18.35
CA GLN A 59 -7.31 10.59 19.24
C GLN A 59 -6.41 9.37 19.08
N PHE A 60 -7.00 8.17 18.98
CA PHE A 60 -6.23 6.95 18.76
C PHE A 60 -5.54 6.96 17.40
N PHE A 61 -6.19 7.47 16.36
CA PHE A 61 -5.56 7.65 15.06
C PHE A 61 -4.40 8.64 15.09
N CYS A 62 -4.56 9.79 15.76
CA CYS A 62 -3.46 10.75 15.94
C CYS A 62 -2.25 10.11 16.66
N GLN A 63 -2.48 9.27 17.67
CA GLN A 63 -1.39 8.54 18.34
C GLN A 63 -0.63 7.61 17.37
N ILE A 64 -1.34 6.94 16.46
CA ILE A 64 -0.71 6.11 15.42
C ILE A 64 0.14 6.98 14.47
N GLN A 65 -0.41 8.12 14.04
CA GLN A 65 0.32 9.04 13.16
C GLN A 65 1.56 9.62 13.83
N ASP A 66 1.47 9.99 15.10
CA ASP A 66 2.60 10.51 15.87
C ASP A 66 3.68 9.46 16.06
N LEU A 67 3.30 8.19 16.32
CA LEU A 67 4.25 7.08 16.36
C LEU A 67 4.97 6.92 15.01
N ALA A 68 4.26 7.01 13.89
CA ALA A 68 4.84 6.89 12.55
C ALA A 68 5.83 8.01 12.20
N ARG A 69 5.75 9.16 12.87
CA ARG A 69 6.69 10.28 12.71
C ARG A 69 7.98 10.11 13.51
N THR A 70 8.04 9.14 14.41
CA THR A 70 9.26 8.86 15.19
C THR A 70 10.29 8.12 14.33
N LYS A 71 11.59 8.43 14.51
CA LYS A 71 12.67 7.82 13.71
C LYS A 71 12.81 6.31 13.88
N ASP A 72 12.38 5.78 15.03
CA ASP A 72 12.48 4.36 15.39
C ASP A 72 11.08 3.73 15.55
N ALA A 73 10.13 4.13 14.69
CA ALA A 73 8.76 3.63 14.78
C ALA A 73 8.73 2.09 14.67
N ASP A 74 8.10 1.42 15.64
CA ASP A 74 7.87 -0.03 15.58
C ASP A 74 6.78 -0.33 14.55
N ASP A 75 7.19 -0.85 13.40
CA ASP A 75 6.31 -1.24 12.30
C ASP A 75 5.23 -2.24 12.69
N GLU A 76 5.54 -3.18 13.60
CA GLU A 76 4.55 -4.13 14.08
C GLU A 76 3.48 -3.42 14.91
N LEU A 77 3.90 -2.44 15.71
CA LEU A 77 3.02 -1.65 16.57
C LEU A 77 2.10 -0.76 15.72
N LEU A 78 2.66 -0.12 14.69
CA LEU A 78 1.89 0.66 13.71
C LEU A 78 0.87 -0.22 12.97
N GLU A 79 1.31 -1.36 12.43
CA GLU A 79 0.44 -2.29 11.73
C GLU A 79 -0.70 -2.75 12.64
N HIS A 80 -0.38 -3.08 13.89
CA HIS A 80 -1.35 -3.50 14.90
C HIS A 80 -2.39 -2.41 15.18
N GLY A 81 -1.95 -1.17 15.46
CA GLY A 81 -2.83 -0.03 15.72
C GLY A 81 -3.77 0.25 14.56
N LEU A 82 -3.24 0.26 13.33
CA LEU A 82 -4.04 0.47 12.12
C LEU A 82 -5.05 -0.65 11.90
N ARG A 83 -4.65 -1.92 12.08
CA ARG A 83 -5.58 -3.06 12.00
C ARG A 83 -6.71 -2.92 13.02
N LYS A 84 -6.36 -2.58 14.27
CA LYS A 84 -7.34 -2.42 15.37
C LYS A 84 -8.37 -1.35 15.02
N LEU A 85 -7.92 -0.21 14.51
CA LEU A 85 -8.81 0.88 14.12
C LEU A 85 -9.73 0.48 12.97
N ARG A 86 -9.22 -0.25 11.96
CA ARG A 86 -10.05 -0.82 10.89
C ARG A 86 -11.08 -1.81 11.41
N GLU A 87 -10.72 -2.71 12.33
CA GLU A 87 -11.67 -3.65 12.96
C GLU A 87 -12.79 -2.90 13.71
N ILE A 88 -12.44 -1.85 14.45
CA ILE A 88 -13.41 -1.01 15.15
C ILE A 88 -14.36 -0.35 14.16
N ILE A 89 -13.83 0.27 13.10
CA ILE A 89 -14.62 0.87 12.02
C ILE A 89 -15.62 -0.15 11.45
N VAL A 90 -15.15 -1.36 11.12
CA VAL A 90 -16.03 -2.42 10.58
C VAL A 90 -17.14 -2.76 11.58
N SER A 91 -16.81 -2.86 12.88
CA SER A 91 -17.77 -3.26 13.91
C SER A 91 -18.87 -2.24 14.20
N VAL A 92 -18.68 -0.97 13.84
CA VAL A 92 -19.64 0.12 14.10
C VAL A 92 -20.18 0.75 12.81
N TYR A 93 -19.80 0.20 11.66
CA TYR A 93 -20.09 0.83 10.37
C TYR A 93 -21.59 1.00 10.12
N ASP A 94 -22.37 -0.07 10.30
CA ASP A 94 -23.80 -0.04 9.98
C ASP A 94 -24.56 0.98 10.83
N ASP A 95 -24.14 1.17 12.08
CA ASP A 95 -24.73 2.13 13.01
C ASP A 95 -24.34 3.58 12.68
N GLN A 96 -23.18 3.80 12.06
CA GLN A 96 -22.56 5.13 11.91
C GLN A 96 -22.35 5.58 10.47
N LYS A 97 -22.70 4.78 9.46
CA LYS A 97 -22.50 5.08 8.02
C LYS A 97 -23.13 6.38 7.52
N HIS A 98 -24.08 6.95 8.26
CA HIS A 98 -24.73 8.22 7.93
C HIS A 98 -24.05 9.43 8.59
N ASP A 99 -23.10 9.22 9.51
CA ASP A 99 -22.30 10.29 10.11
C ASP A 99 -21.12 10.65 9.19
N LEU A 100 -21.14 11.87 8.64
CA LEU A 100 -20.09 12.37 7.76
C LEU A 100 -18.72 12.40 8.45
N ARG A 101 -18.64 12.73 9.74
CA ARG A 101 -17.36 12.76 10.48
C ARG A 101 -16.77 11.35 10.56
N PHE A 102 -17.61 10.35 10.78
CA PHE A 102 -17.19 8.96 10.74
C PHE A 102 -16.71 8.57 9.33
N ILE A 103 -17.43 8.92 8.27
CA ILE A 103 -16.99 8.63 6.88
C ILE A 103 -15.64 9.28 6.54
N TYR A 104 -15.42 10.54 6.94
CA TYR A 104 -14.11 11.19 6.77
C TYR A 104 -13.00 10.45 7.54
N SER A 105 -13.27 10.06 8.79
CA SER A 105 -12.34 9.26 9.60
C SER A 105 -12.00 7.92 8.93
N ILE A 106 -12.97 7.22 8.34
CA ILE A 106 -12.72 6.01 7.54
C ILE A 106 -11.73 6.32 6.42
N LYS A 107 -12.00 7.37 5.63
CA LYS A 107 -11.13 7.74 4.51
C LYS A 107 -9.70 7.96 4.96
N ASP A 108 -9.49 8.71 6.04
CA ASP A 108 -8.15 9.03 6.55
C ASP A 108 -7.42 7.77 7.04
N VAL A 109 -8.11 6.91 7.80
CA VAL A 109 -7.54 5.67 8.33
C VAL A 109 -7.14 4.71 7.21
N TYR A 110 -8.00 4.54 6.21
CA TYR A 110 -7.73 3.64 5.09
C TYR A 110 -6.65 4.20 4.16
N SER A 111 -6.67 5.50 3.85
CA SER A 111 -5.63 6.15 3.04
C SER A 111 -4.25 6.02 3.72
N PHE A 112 -4.17 6.31 5.02
CA PHE A 112 -2.93 6.14 5.79
C PHE A 112 -2.49 4.68 5.86
N SER A 113 -3.43 3.74 5.98
CA SER A 113 -3.12 2.30 5.94
C SER A 113 -2.52 1.89 4.59
N ILE A 114 -3.06 2.40 3.48
CA ILE A 114 -2.56 2.14 2.13
C ILE A 114 -1.13 2.67 1.97
N GLU A 115 -0.88 3.92 2.38
CA GLU A 115 0.46 4.51 2.34
C GLU A 115 1.46 3.74 3.20
N PHE A 116 1.07 3.32 4.40
CA PHE A 116 1.91 2.50 5.28
C PHE A 116 2.39 1.21 4.60
N TYR A 117 1.49 0.50 3.91
CA TYR A 117 1.87 -0.74 3.22
C TYR A 117 2.67 -0.51 1.94
N LEU A 118 2.42 0.60 1.22
CA LEU A 118 3.19 0.98 0.04
C LEU A 118 4.64 1.35 0.36
N GLN A 119 4.89 1.85 1.57
CA GLN A 119 6.25 2.16 2.03
C GLN A 119 7.05 0.89 2.42
N LYS A 120 6.41 -0.28 2.49
CA LYS A 120 7.10 -1.54 2.79
C LYS A 120 7.75 -2.13 1.55
N SER A 121 8.94 -2.68 1.73
CA SER A 121 9.65 -3.43 0.69
C SER A 121 10.00 -4.82 1.23
N PRO A 122 9.43 -5.91 0.67
CA PRO A 122 8.42 -5.93 -0.40
C PRO A 122 7.02 -5.47 0.08
N VAL A 123 6.21 -4.98 -0.86
CA VAL A 123 4.80 -4.61 -0.58
C VAL A 123 3.97 -5.87 -0.33
N ASN A 124 3.23 -5.89 0.78
CA ASN A 124 2.28 -6.98 1.05
C ASN A 124 0.95 -6.73 0.34
N TRP A 125 0.90 -7.12 -0.93
CA TRP A 125 -0.26 -6.90 -1.80
C TRP A 125 -1.54 -7.59 -1.33
N THR A 126 -1.45 -8.78 -0.73
CA THR A 126 -2.64 -9.47 -0.19
C THR A 126 -3.34 -8.65 0.88
N LYS A 127 -2.57 -8.09 1.84
CA LYS A 127 -3.13 -7.19 2.86
C LYS A 127 -3.62 -5.88 2.23
N LEU A 128 -2.83 -5.28 1.34
CA LEU A 128 -3.17 -4.02 0.70
C LEU A 128 -4.47 -4.11 -0.12
N ALA A 129 -4.66 -5.20 -0.89
CA ALA A 129 -5.87 -5.44 -1.66
C ALA A 129 -7.12 -5.52 -0.77
N SER A 130 -7.04 -6.21 0.38
CA SER A 130 -8.16 -6.26 1.34
C SER A 130 -8.52 -4.88 1.91
N ILE A 131 -7.53 -4.00 2.08
CA ILE A 131 -7.72 -2.63 2.57
C ILE A 131 -8.34 -1.76 1.47
N LEU A 132 -7.86 -1.88 0.22
CA LEU A 132 -8.44 -1.21 -0.94
C LEU A 132 -9.90 -1.61 -1.15
N GLU A 133 -10.20 -2.91 -1.12
CA GLU A 133 -11.56 -3.43 -1.25
C GLU A 133 -12.48 -2.87 -0.17
N ALA A 134 -12.03 -2.90 1.09
CA ALA A 134 -12.79 -2.37 2.21
C ALA A 134 -13.02 -0.86 2.11
N MET A 135 -12.05 -0.10 1.57
CA MET A 135 -12.18 1.33 1.29
C MET A 135 -13.19 1.61 0.18
N VAL A 136 -13.10 0.88 -0.93
CA VAL A 136 -13.99 1.02 -2.09
C VAL A 136 -15.44 0.71 -1.70
N GLN A 137 -15.67 -0.36 -0.92
CA GLN A 137 -17.01 -0.74 -0.47
C GLN A 137 -17.65 0.29 0.47
N ARG A 138 -16.85 0.94 1.34
CA ARG A 138 -17.37 1.79 2.43
C ARG A 138 -17.40 3.28 2.10
N VAL A 139 -16.57 3.75 1.17
CA VAL A 139 -16.41 5.18 0.81
C VAL A 139 -16.79 5.44 -0.66
N SER A 140 -17.63 4.58 -1.21
CA SER A 140 -17.99 4.47 -2.65
C SER A 140 -18.51 5.75 -3.31
N THR A 141 -18.99 6.72 -2.54
CA THR A 141 -19.58 7.98 -3.04
C THR A 141 -18.56 9.10 -3.30
N SER A 142 -17.29 8.91 -2.94
CA SER A 142 -16.25 9.93 -3.10
C SER A 142 -15.51 9.83 -4.44
N ALA A 143 -15.06 10.96 -5.00
CA ALA A 143 -14.20 10.97 -6.19
C ALA A 143 -12.90 10.17 -5.96
N ASP A 144 -12.37 10.22 -4.75
CA ASP A 144 -11.17 9.46 -4.35
C ASP A 144 -11.39 7.95 -4.41
N CYS A 145 -12.62 7.48 -4.18
CA CYS A 145 -12.95 6.06 -4.33
C CYS A 145 -12.63 5.54 -5.74
N LYS A 146 -12.75 6.39 -6.76
CA LYS A 146 -12.46 5.99 -8.14
C LYS A 146 -11.00 5.62 -8.34
N VAL A 147 -10.10 6.31 -7.65
CA VAL A 147 -8.65 6.04 -7.69
C VAL A 147 -8.36 4.68 -7.05
N TYR A 148 -8.93 4.42 -5.87
CA TYR A 148 -8.74 3.15 -5.17
C TYR A 148 -9.41 1.98 -5.89
N ALA A 149 -10.57 2.19 -6.51
CA ALA A 149 -11.24 1.21 -7.34
C ALA A 149 -10.44 0.85 -8.60
N SER A 150 -9.84 1.86 -9.25
CA SER A 150 -8.88 1.67 -10.35
C SER A 150 -7.69 0.83 -9.90
N ALA A 151 -7.04 1.19 -8.78
CA ALA A 151 -5.88 0.45 -8.29
C ALA A 151 -6.20 -1.00 -7.90
N LEU A 152 -7.32 -1.23 -7.21
CA LEU A 152 -7.78 -2.58 -6.88
C LEU A 152 -8.04 -3.41 -8.14
N THR A 153 -8.70 -2.82 -9.13
CA THR A 153 -9.01 -3.52 -10.39
C THR A 153 -7.75 -3.82 -11.21
N LEU A 154 -6.76 -2.91 -11.21
CA LEU A 154 -5.45 -3.16 -11.82
C LEU A 154 -4.73 -4.31 -11.13
N TYR A 155 -4.68 -4.30 -9.80
CA TYR A 155 -4.11 -5.39 -9.01
C TYR A 155 -4.78 -6.74 -9.33
N GLU A 156 -6.13 -6.80 -9.31
CA GLU A 156 -6.87 -8.01 -9.66
C GLU A 156 -6.56 -8.47 -11.09
N ALA A 157 -6.52 -7.55 -12.06
CA ALA A 157 -6.27 -7.88 -13.45
C ALA A 157 -4.88 -8.49 -13.66
N ILE A 158 -3.87 -7.86 -13.06
CA ILE A 158 -2.45 -8.15 -13.29
C ILE A 158 -2.00 -9.35 -12.46
N GLU A 159 -2.17 -9.29 -11.14
CA GLU A 159 -1.62 -10.29 -10.22
C GLU A 159 -2.46 -11.57 -10.18
N THR A 160 -3.79 -11.44 -10.32
CA THR A 160 -4.67 -12.63 -10.38
C THR A 160 -4.96 -13.09 -11.80
N GLN A 161 -4.34 -12.43 -12.80
CA GLN A 161 -4.48 -12.71 -14.23
C GLN A 161 -5.93 -12.66 -14.74
N GLN A 162 -6.81 -11.92 -14.06
CA GLN A 162 -8.24 -11.79 -14.40
C GLN A 162 -8.51 -10.65 -15.39
N HIS A 163 -7.68 -10.50 -16.42
CA HIS A 163 -7.74 -9.40 -17.39
C HIS A 163 -9.14 -9.21 -18.01
N SER A 164 -9.74 -10.26 -18.59
CA SER A 164 -11.04 -10.17 -19.25
C SER A 164 -12.16 -9.73 -18.30
N ARG A 165 -12.13 -10.23 -17.06
CA ARG A 165 -13.11 -9.87 -16.03
C ARG A 165 -12.95 -8.41 -15.62
N ALA A 166 -11.72 -7.94 -15.43
CA ALA A 166 -11.43 -6.56 -15.08
C ALA A 166 -11.86 -5.59 -16.20
N LEU A 167 -11.57 -5.93 -17.46
CA LEU A 167 -12.02 -5.15 -18.62
C LEU A 167 -13.56 -5.10 -18.72
N GLN A 168 -14.23 -6.22 -18.45
CA GLN A 168 -15.69 -6.27 -18.40
C GLN A 168 -16.25 -5.36 -17.29
N LYS A 169 -15.69 -5.44 -16.06
CA LYS A 169 -16.09 -4.56 -14.94
C LYS A 169 -15.98 -3.08 -15.31
N ILE A 170 -14.87 -2.67 -15.94
CA ILE A 170 -14.64 -1.28 -16.36
C ILE A 170 -15.64 -0.86 -17.44
N ARG A 171 -15.92 -1.73 -18.41
CA ARG A 171 -16.88 -1.46 -19.48
C ARG A 171 -18.30 -1.28 -18.95
N GLU A 172 -18.70 -2.10 -17.98
CA GLU A 172 -20.05 -2.06 -17.40
C GLU A 172 -20.24 -0.86 -16.46
N ASN A 173 -19.18 -0.41 -15.79
CA ASN A 173 -19.26 0.64 -14.77
C ASN A 173 -18.17 1.71 -14.92
N PRO A 174 -18.04 2.40 -16.06
CA PRO A 174 -16.94 3.34 -16.30
C PRO A 174 -16.93 4.50 -15.29
N GLY A 175 -18.10 4.91 -14.77
CA GLY A 175 -18.20 5.97 -13.77
C GLY A 175 -17.49 5.68 -12.45
N HIS A 176 -17.16 4.43 -12.15
CA HIS A 176 -16.51 4.00 -10.90
C HIS A 176 -14.97 4.10 -10.95
N TYR A 177 -14.38 4.51 -12.06
CA TYR A 177 -12.93 4.51 -12.27
C TYR A 177 -12.42 5.93 -12.52
N TRP A 178 -11.16 6.19 -12.13
CA TRP A 178 -10.55 7.51 -12.27
C TRP A 178 -10.45 7.92 -13.75
N ASP A 179 -9.92 7.03 -14.57
CA ASP A 179 -9.95 7.10 -16.03
C ASP A 179 -10.12 5.68 -16.60
N PRO A 180 -11.35 5.32 -17.04
CA PRO A 180 -11.63 4.01 -17.61
C PRO A 180 -10.75 3.66 -18.81
N ALA A 181 -10.41 4.64 -19.65
CA ALA A 181 -9.63 4.40 -20.87
C ALA A 181 -8.20 4.01 -20.50
N SER A 182 -7.54 4.82 -19.65
CA SER A 182 -6.20 4.51 -19.15
C SER A 182 -6.15 3.19 -18.37
N CYS A 183 -7.15 2.91 -17.52
CA CYS A 183 -7.23 1.64 -16.80
C CYS A 183 -7.29 0.43 -17.77
N ARG A 184 -8.09 0.54 -18.83
CA ARG A 184 -8.17 -0.51 -19.87
C ARG A 184 -6.85 -0.67 -20.59
N MET A 185 -6.21 0.41 -21.01
CA MET A 185 -4.93 0.36 -21.72
C MET A 185 -3.82 -0.28 -20.88
N LEU A 186 -3.77 0.01 -19.57
CA LEU A 186 -2.83 -0.67 -18.66
C LEU A 186 -3.11 -2.19 -18.61
N ILE A 187 -4.37 -2.61 -18.45
CA ILE A 187 -4.74 -4.03 -18.40
C ILE A 187 -4.46 -4.74 -19.73
N GLU A 188 -4.82 -4.11 -20.86
CA GLU A 188 -4.57 -4.63 -22.21
C GLU A 188 -3.06 -4.74 -22.46
N SER A 189 -2.27 -3.74 -22.06
CA SER A 189 -0.81 -3.77 -22.19
C SER A 189 -0.17 -4.92 -21.40
N CYS A 190 -0.71 -5.24 -20.22
CA CYS A 190 -0.31 -6.41 -19.43
C CYS A 190 -0.69 -7.72 -20.13
N ALA A 191 -1.94 -7.84 -20.58
CA ALA A 191 -2.42 -9.04 -21.25
C ALA A 191 -1.66 -9.37 -22.55
N THR A 192 -1.13 -8.37 -23.26
CA THR A 192 -0.38 -8.55 -24.51
C THR A 192 1.13 -8.41 -24.36
N SER A 193 1.65 -8.25 -23.13
CA SER A 193 3.06 -7.93 -22.88
C SER A 193 3.59 -6.75 -23.70
N ASN A 194 2.73 -5.74 -23.93
CA ASN A 194 3.11 -4.52 -24.64
C ASN A 194 3.64 -3.48 -23.64
N TYR A 195 4.89 -3.66 -23.23
CA TYR A 195 5.53 -2.82 -22.22
C TYR A 195 5.65 -1.35 -22.64
N HIS A 196 5.74 -1.06 -23.94
CA HIS A 196 5.83 0.33 -24.41
C HIS A 196 4.51 1.06 -24.18
N GLN A 197 3.39 0.37 -24.46
CA GLN A 197 2.07 0.89 -24.15
C GLN A 197 1.86 1.08 -22.63
N TRP A 198 2.39 0.17 -21.81
CA TRP A 198 2.36 0.31 -20.35
C TRP A 198 3.00 1.63 -19.89
N PHE A 199 4.23 1.92 -20.33
CA PHE A 199 4.90 3.17 -19.96
C PHE A 199 4.23 4.41 -20.58
N CYS A 200 3.74 4.31 -21.82
CA CYS A 200 2.99 5.38 -22.47
C CYS A 200 1.70 5.74 -21.70
N THR A 201 0.98 4.75 -21.19
CA THR A 201 -0.22 5.00 -20.37
C THR A 201 0.14 5.43 -18.95
N LEU A 202 1.23 4.94 -18.37
CA LEU A 202 1.69 5.39 -17.05
C LEU A 202 2.11 6.86 -17.04
N SER A 203 2.69 7.37 -18.12
CA SER A 203 3.17 8.76 -18.18
C SER A 203 2.05 9.81 -18.14
N SER A 204 0.80 9.41 -18.41
CA SER A 204 -0.36 10.30 -18.26
C SER A 204 -0.87 10.39 -16.81
N ILE A 205 -0.35 9.56 -15.90
CA ILE A 205 -0.74 9.56 -14.49
C ILE A 205 0.26 10.43 -13.70
N PRO A 206 -0.20 11.39 -12.88
CA PRO A 206 0.71 12.22 -12.09
C PRO A 206 1.60 11.37 -11.16
N ASN A 207 2.91 11.59 -11.23
CA ASN A 207 3.92 10.80 -10.51
C ASN A 207 3.76 10.81 -8.97
N ASP A 208 3.20 11.89 -8.43
CA ASP A 208 2.94 12.07 -7.00
C ASP A 208 1.63 11.41 -6.53
N SER A 209 0.76 11.03 -7.47
CA SER A 209 -0.54 10.44 -7.19
C SER A 209 -0.43 9.06 -6.54
N ILE A 210 -1.42 8.72 -5.72
CA ILE A 210 -1.51 7.40 -5.10
C ILE A 210 -1.70 6.28 -6.14
N LEU A 211 -2.38 6.55 -7.26
CA LEU A 211 -2.55 5.60 -8.35
C LEU A 211 -1.21 5.23 -8.99
N PHE A 212 -0.37 6.24 -9.25
CA PHE A 212 0.96 6.03 -9.81
C PHE A 212 1.83 5.18 -8.87
N LYS A 213 1.85 5.52 -7.57
CA LYS A 213 2.57 4.77 -6.54
C LYS A 213 2.10 3.32 -6.43
N LEU A 214 0.78 3.10 -6.41
CA LEU A 214 0.19 1.75 -6.40
C LEU A 214 0.61 0.96 -7.63
N THR A 215 0.44 1.54 -8.82
CA THR A 215 0.67 0.84 -10.09
C THR A 215 2.15 0.52 -10.31
N THR A 216 3.07 1.40 -9.91
CA THR A 216 4.52 1.16 -10.03
C THR A 216 5.07 0.24 -8.93
N SER A 217 4.32 0.01 -7.85
CA SER A 217 4.68 -0.97 -6.82
C SER A 217 4.20 -2.41 -7.11
N LEU A 218 3.48 -2.62 -8.22
CA LEU A 218 3.08 -3.94 -8.67
C LEU A 218 4.32 -4.70 -9.20
N PRO A 219 4.47 -6.00 -8.92
CA PRO A 219 5.53 -6.83 -9.49
C PRO A 219 5.68 -6.71 -11.02
N TYR A 220 4.55 -6.63 -11.73
CA TYR A 220 4.54 -6.42 -13.18
C TYR A 220 5.33 -5.19 -13.65
N HIS A 221 5.40 -4.12 -12.86
CA HIS A 221 6.17 -2.93 -13.23
C HIS A 221 7.67 -3.25 -13.35
N ASP A 222 8.23 -3.98 -12.39
CA ASP A 222 9.63 -4.38 -12.41
C ASP A 222 9.91 -5.35 -13.57
N ASP A 223 8.99 -6.29 -13.84
CA ASP A 223 9.08 -7.19 -14.99
C ASP A 223 9.06 -6.41 -16.32
N ALA A 224 8.15 -5.45 -16.46
CA ALA A 224 8.04 -4.59 -17.63
C ALA A 224 9.32 -3.77 -17.87
N VAL A 225 9.94 -3.22 -16.81
CA VAL A 225 11.23 -2.52 -16.91
C VAL A 225 12.32 -3.48 -17.42
N ASN A 226 12.42 -4.67 -16.81
CA ASN A 226 13.45 -5.64 -17.14
C ASN A 226 13.34 -6.13 -18.59
N ASP A 227 12.13 -6.53 -19.01
CA ASP A 227 11.90 -7.05 -20.36
C ASP A 227 12.03 -5.98 -21.43
N MET A 228 11.63 -4.74 -21.13
CA MET A 228 11.87 -3.60 -22.01
C MET A 228 13.37 -3.39 -22.24
N LEU A 229 14.18 -3.35 -21.18
CA LEU A 229 15.63 -3.21 -21.29
C LEU A 229 16.25 -4.36 -22.10
N LEU A 230 15.80 -5.60 -21.88
CA LEU A 230 16.25 -6.76 -22.66
C LEU A 230 15.90 -6.61 -24.14
N THR A 231 14.68 -6.19 -24.45
CA THR A 231 14.22 -5.95 -25.83
C THR A 231 15.07 -4.89 -26.52
N ILE A 232 15.31 -3.77 -25.85
CA ILE A 232 16.15 -2.68 -26.36
C ILE A 232 17.59 -3.16 -26.59
N SER A 233 18.16 -3.92 -25.66
CA SER A 233 19.54 -4.41 -25.79
C SER A 233 19.76 -5.32 -27.01
N ARG A 234 18.72 -6.01 -27.46
CA ARG A 234 18.76 -6.84 -28.68
C ARG A 234 18.69 -5.97 -29.94
N ALA A 235 17.83 -4.97 -29.91
CA ALA A 235 17.55 -4.08 -31.03
C ALA A 235 18.66 -3.05 -31.31
N TYR A 236 19.34 -2.56 -30.28
CA TYR A 236 20.36 -1.51 -30.39
C TYR A 236 21.74 -2.00 -29.98
N ASN A 237 22.80 -1.45 -30.59
CA ASN A 237 24.18 -1.65 -30.14
C ASN A 237 24.53 -0.66 -29.02
N GLN A 238 24.06 0.57 -29.15
CA GLN A 238 24.20 1.63 -28.15
C GLN A 238 23.00 2.57 -28.18
N LEU A 239 22.70 3.22 -27.06
CA LEU A 239 21.59 4.16 -26.92
C LEU A 239 21.92 5.21 -25.85
N SER A 240 21.47 6.45 -26.02
CA SER A 240 21.56 7.42 -24.93
C SER A 240 20.54 7.14 -23.82
N MET A 241 20.90 7.49 -22.59
CA MET A 241 20.01 7.43 -21.43
C MET A 241 18.83 8.38 -21.60
N ALA A 242 19.04 9.57 -22.21
CA ALA A 242 17.97 10.50 -22.51
C ALA A 242 16.92 9.88 -23.45
N TYR A 243 17.35 9.30 -24.58
CA TYR A 243 16.44 8.65 -25.51
C TYR A 243 15.77 7.41 -24.90
N LEU A 244 16.49 6.62 -24.10
CA LEU A 244 15.89 5.51 -23.36
C LEU A 244 14.76 5.99 -22.44
N THR A 245 15.00 7.06 -21.68
CA THR A 245 14.05 7.56 -20.70
C THR A 245 12.84 8.22 -21.38
N GLU A 246 13.07 9.06 -22.39
CA GLU A 246 12.02 9.82 -23.07
C GLU A 246 11.21 8.97 -24.04
N PHE A 247 11.87 8.19 -24.91
CA PHE A 247 11.18 7.43 -25.95
C PHE A 247 10.64 6.11 -25.42
N TRP A 248 11.49 5.27 -24.80
CA TRP A 248 11.07 3.92 -24.42
C TRP A 248 10.23 3.90 -23.14
N PHE A 249 10.60 4.72 -22.16
CA PHE A 249 9.93 4.81 -20.87
C PHE A 249 9.00 6.01 -20.73
N HIS A 250 8.82 6.83 -21.78
CA HIS A 250 7.88 7.97 -21.78
C HIS A 250 8.05 8.92 -20.58
N SER A 251 9.29 9.15 -20.15
CA SER A 251 9.65 9.96 -18.98
C SER A 251 9.06 9.47 -17.65
N VAL A 252 8.58 8.22 -17.58
CA VAL A 252 8.16 7.58 -16.33
C VAL A 252 9.40 7.41 -15.43
N PRO A 253 9.36 7.89 -14.17
CA PRO A 253 10.49 7.74 -13.26
C PRO A 253 10.66 6.28 -12.85
N ILE A 254 11.79 5.68 -13.24
CA ILE A 254 12.15 4.30 -12.87
C ILE A 254 13.19 4.33 -11.76
N ALA A 255 12.84 3.77 -10.61
CA ALA A 255 13.74 3.68 -9.47
C ALA A 255 14.99 2.87 -9.84
N ASN A 256 16.17 3.37 -9.47
CA ASN A 256 17.45 2.70 -9.69
C ASN A 256 17.79 2.36 -11.16
N LEU A 257 17.13 2.95 -12.16
CA LEU A 257 17.33 2.62 -13.59
C LEU A 257 18.81 2.57 -14.01
N LYS A 258 19.58 3.60 -13.65
CA LYS A 258 21.02 3.67 -13.95
C LYS A 258 21.79 2.51 -13.32
N SER A 259 21.47 2.15 -12.08
CA SER A 259 22.09 1.02 -11.38
C SER A 259 21.75 -0.29 -12.08
N SER A 260 20.46 -0.52 -12.39
CA SER A 260 19.98 -1.70 -13.12
C SER A 260 20.69 -1.87 -14.47
N ILE A 261 20.85 -0.78 -15.24
CA ILE A 261 21.57 -0.82 -16.51
C ILE A 261 23.06 -1.12 -16.30
N SER A 262 23.71 -0.42 -15.36
CA SER A 262 25.15 -0.59 -15.09
C SER A 262 25.52 -1.99 -14.60
N SER A 263 24.56 -2.73 -14.03
CA SER A 263 24.76 -4.11 -13.59
C SER A 263 24.84 -5.11 -14.76
N ARG A 264 24.38 -4.73 -15.96
CA ARG A 264 24.28 -5.62 -17.14
C ARG A 264 25.07 -5.13 -18.35
N TRP A 265 25.21 -3.82 -18.50
CA TRP A 265 25.77 -3.18 -19.69
C TRP A 265 26.73 -2.05 -19.33
N THR A 266 27.63 -1.75 -20.26
CA THR A 266 28.64 -0.70 -20.07
C THR A 266 28.01 0.67 -20.26
N ILE A 267 28.28 1.57 -19.31
CA ILE A 267 27.87 2.98 -19.40
C ILE A 267 29.10 3.83 -19.65
N SER A 268 29.06 4.65 -20.70
CA SER A 268 30.08 5.66 -21.00
C SER A 268 29.47 7.05 -20.89
N GLN A 269 30.17 7.96 -20.22
CA GLN A 269 29.74 9.34 -20.07
C GLN A 269 30.47 10.22 -21.09
N THR A 270 29.71 10.96 -21.90
CA THR A 270 30.22 12.03 -22.75
C THR A 270 29.96 13.38 -22.06
N ASN A 271 30.46 14.48 -22.62
CA ASN A 271 30.28 15.81 -22.03
C ASN A 271 28.80 16.21 -21.93
N ASP A 272 27.95 15.67 -22.81
CA ASP A 272 26.55 16.08 -22.96
C ASP A 272 25.53 14.96 -22.67
N ASP A 273 25.97 13.69 -22.52
CA ASP A 273 25.04 12.56 -22.35
C ASP A 273 25.67 11.32 -21.68
N VAL A 274 24.81 10.40 -21.27
CA VAL A 274 25.17 9.07 -20.78
C VAL A 274 24.80 8.05 -21.83
N ILE A 275 25.80 7.44 -22.47
CA ILE A 275 25.61 6.42 -23.51
C ILE A 275 25.70 5.02 -22.88
N ILE A 276 24.71 4.19 -23.20
CA ILE A 276 24.62 2.78 -22.81
C ILE A 276 25.09 1.95 -24.00
N LYS A 277 26.04 1.04 -23.79
CA LYS A 277 26.55 0.12 -24.80
C LYS A 277 26.07 -1.30 -24.49
N PHE A 278 25.21 -1.83 -25.35
CA PHE A 278 24.60 -3.16 -25.19
C PHE A 278 25.43 -4.28 -25.80
N LYS A 279 26.20 -3.98 -26.84
CA LYS A 279 27.10 -4.92 -27.53
C LYS A 279 28.49 -4.30 -27.60
N ASN A 280 29.51 -5.13 -27.39
CA ASN A 280 30.91 -4.75 -27.55
C ASN A 280 31.33 -4.86 -29.01
#